data_AF-A0AAU8X8V7-F1
#
_entry.id   AF-A0AAU8X8V7-F1
#
_cell.length_a   1.000
_cell.length_b   1.000
_cell.length_c   1.000
_cell.angle_alpha   90.00
_cell.angle_beta   90.00
_cell.angle_gamma   90.00
#
_symmetry.space_group_name_H-M   'P 1'
#
loop_
_entity.id
_entity.type
_entity.pdbx_description
1 polymer ?
#
loop_
_entity_poly.entity_id
_entity_poly.type
_entity_poly.pdbx_seq_one_letter_code
_entity_poly.pdbx_strand_id
1 'polypeptide(L)'
;MQYLLSDGYGVNASVAKGVGIEISRQNGEPLKLLGSELIVGGGRAAGWYPVLEDSTSNGTANGVTNYSKQLSATLKALPNKTPTAGRVAATAQVIIKVQ
;
A
#
# COMPACT_ATOMS: atom_id res chain seq x y z
N MET A 1 -7.02 -3.28 6.99
CA MET A 1 -7.15 -2.23 5.97
C MET A 1 -6.41 -2.71 4.74
N GLN A 2 -7.07 -2.81 3.59
CA GLN A 2 -6.48 -3.39 2.37
C GLN A 2 -6.50 -2.43 1.17
N TYR A 3 -7.29 -1.36 1.27
CA TYR A 3 -7.45 -0.37 0.21
C TYR A 3 -7.05 1.00 0.73
N LEU A 4 -6.33 1.74 -0.11
CA LEU A 4 -6.19 3.19 0.03
C LEU A 4 -7.46 3.84 -0.49
N LEU A 5 -8.07 4.69 0.33
CA LEU A 5 -9.17 5.54 -0.08
C LEU A 5 -8.61 6.88 -0.53
N SER A 6 -9.33 7.53 -1.44
CA SER A 6 -8.92 8.85 -1.91
C SER A 6 -8.88 9.88 -0.79
N ASP A 7 -8.02 10.88 -0.92
CA ASP A 7 -7.99 12.04 -0.03
C ASP A 7 -9.34 12.77 -0.11
N GLY A 8 -10.00 12.98 1.03
CA GLY A 8 -11.35 13.53 1.09
C GLY A 8 -12.49 12.55 0.77
N TYR A 9 -12.22 11.23 0.75
CA TYR A 9 -13.25 10.20 0.55
C TYR A 9 -14.41 10.34 1.55
N GLY A 10 -15.65 10.30 1.04
CA GLY A 10 -16.86 10.44 1.86
C GLY A 10 -17.21 11.89 2.24
N VAL A 11 -16.28 12.83 2.10
CA VAL A 11 -16.47 14.26 2.43
C VAL A 11 -16.61 15.11 1.17
N ASN A 12 -15.70 14.96 0.21
CA ASN A 12 -15.70 15.72 -1.04
C ASN A 12 -16.62 15.05 -2.08
N ALA A 13 -17.61 15.80 -2.59
CA ALA A 13 -18.58 15.29 -3.57
C ALA A 13 -17.97 14.96 -4.93
N SER A 14 -16.83 15.56 -5.30
CA SER A 14 -16.13 15.29 -6.56
C SER A 14 -15.25 14.04 -6.51
N VAL A 15 -15.11 13.40 -5.34
CA VAL A 15 -14.30 12.19 -5.15
C VAL A 15 -15.14 10.95 -5.38
N ALA A 16 -14.57 9.99 -6.12
CA ALA A 16 -15.23 8.71 -6.38
C ALA A 16 -15.48 7.94 -5.08
N LYS A 17 -16.69 7.39 -4.94
CA LYS A 17 -17.09 6.51 -3.83
C LYS A 17 -17.18 5.07 -4.30
N GLY A 18 -17.10 4.13 -3.37
CA GLY A 18 -17.21 2.70 -3.65
C GLY A 18 -16.02 2.09 -4.39
N VAL A 19 -14.91 2.81 -4.48
CA VAL A 19 -13.65 2.34 -5.05
C VAL A 19 -12.49 2.60 -4.10
N GLY A 20 -11.42 1.82 -4.24
CA GLY A 20 -10.16 2.02 -3.53
C GLY A 20 -8.98 1.44 -4.32
N ILE A 21 -7.78 1.86 -3.97
CA ILE A 21 -6.55 1.33 -4.59
C ILE A 21 -6.01 0.20 -3.71
N GLU A 22 -5.95 -1.00 -4.24
CA GLU A 22 -5.26 -2.14 -3.63
C GLU A 22 -3.79 -2.11 -4.08
N ILE A 23 -2.87 -2.23 -3.12
CA ILE A 23 -1.44 -2.44 -3.42
C ILE A 23 -1.14 -3.92 -3.24
N SER A 24 -0.60 -4.57 -4.26
CA SER A 24 -0.18 -5.97 -4.20
C SER A 24 1.33 -6.11 -4.39
N ARG A 25 1.85 -7.20 -3.83
CA ARG A 25 3.21 -7.68 -4.03
C ARG A 25 3.41 -8.18 -5.46
N GLN A 26 4.67 -8.40 -5.83
CA GLN A 26 5.04 -8.93 -7.15
C GLN A 26 4.40 -10.30 -7.45
N ASN A 27 4.18 -11.12 -6.43
CA ASN A 27 3.52 -12.42 -6.55
C ASN A 27 1.97 -12.33 -6.62
N GLY A 28 1.40 -11.12 -6.65
CA GLY A 28 -0.05 -10.90 -6.71
C GLY A 28 -0.75 -10.83 -5.35
N GLU A 29 -0.07 -11.15 -4.25
CA GLU A 29 -0.67 -11.10 -2.91
C GLU A 29 -0.94 -9.65 -2.46
N PRO A 30 -2.17 -9.31 -2.02
CA PRO A 30 -2.46 -7.99 -1.50
C PRO A 30 -1.65 -7.65 -0.25
N LEU A 31 -1.19 -6.39 -0.16
CA LEU A 31 -0.61 -5.87 1.07
C LEU A 31 -1.71 -5.51 2.06
N LYS A 32 -1.52 -5.94 3.31
CA LYS A 32 -2.22 -5.34 4.44
C LYS A 32 -1.51 -4.02 4.76
N LEU A 33 -2.25 -2.93 4.68
CA LEU A 33 -1.71 -1.61 4.98
C LEU A 33 -1.61 -1.40 6.49
N LEU A 34 -0.52 -0.78 6.91
CA LEU A 34 -0.33 -0.33 8.28
C LEU A 34 -1.35 0.79 8.56
N GLY A 35 -2.24 0.56 9.52
CA GLY A 35 -3.30 1.52 9.86
C GLY A 35 -2.84 2.65 10.77
N SER A 36 -1.70 2.47 11.45
CA SER A 36 -1.07 3.47 12.33
C SER A 36 0.37 3.05 12.64
N GLU A 37 1.26 4.03 12.74
CA GLU A 37 2.66 3.83 13.18
C GLU A 37 2.75 3.34 14.64
N LEU A 38 1.68 3.51 15.43
CA LEU A 38 1.58 3.05 16.82
C LEU A 38 1.32 1.54 16.94
N ILE A 39 1.10 0.84 15.82
CA ILE A 39 0.93 -0.61 15.84
C ILE A 39 2.28 -1.27 16.17
N VAL A 40 2.39 -1.72 17.42
CA VAL A 40 3.58 -2.40 17.96
C VAL A 40 3.69 -3.88 17.56
N GLY A 41 2.60 -4.48 17.06
CA GLY A 41 2.60 -5.86 16.57
C GLY A 41 3.45 -6.01 15.31
N GLY A 42 4.17 -7.12 15.18
CA GLY A 42 5.01 -7.42 14.02
C GLY A 42 4.28 -8.23 12.92
N GLY A 43 4.98 -8.43 11.81
CA GLY A 43 4.56 -9.31 10.72
C GLY A 43 3.43 -8.78 9.84
N ARG A 44 3.11 -9.57 8.80
CA ARG A 44 2.19 -9.16 7.71
C ARG A 44 0.77 -8.86 8.21
N ALA A 45 0.32 -9.57 9.25
CA ALA A 45 -0.97 -9.33 9.89
C ALA A 45 -1.08 -7.95 10.55
N ALA A 46 0.05 -7.34 10.91
CA ALA A 46 0.12 -5.96 11.43
C ALA A 46 0.45 -4.93 10.34
N GLY A 47 0.75 -5.36 9.10
CA GLY A 47 1.17 -4.50 7.99
C GLY A 47 2.69 -4.35 7.86
N TRP A 48 3.47 -5.16 8.58
CA TRP A 48 4.93 -5.19 8.46
C TRP A 48 5.41 -6.30 7.54
N TYR A 49 6.32 -5.97 6.65
CA TYR A 49 6.91 -6.89 5.68
C TYR A 49 8.43 -6.79 5.78
N PRO A 50 9.17 -7.92 5.79
CA PRO A 50 10.63 -7.90 5.70
C PRO A 50 11.08 -7.06 4.50
N VAL A 51 12.05 -6.16 4.73
CA VAL A 51 12.48 -5.22 3.68
C VAL A 51 13.04 -5.95 2.45
N LEU A 52 13.73 -7.08 2.67
CA LEU A 52 14.36 -7.87 1.60
C LEU A 52 13.41 -8.86 0.92
N GLU A 53 12.23 -9.13 1.48
CA GLU A 53 11.24 -10.00 0.85
C GLU A 53 10.76 -9.39 -0.48
N ASP A 54 10.70 -10.17 -1.57
CA ASP A 54 10.35 -9.71 -2.93
C ASP A 54 11.18 -8.52 -3.43
N SER A 55 12.39 -8.36 -2.89
CA SER A 55 13.31 -7.35 -3.37
C SER A 55 14.33 -7.96 -4.34
N THR A 56 14.76 -7.15 -5.30
CA THR A 56 15.86 -7.46 -6.20
C THR A 56 17.07 -6.63 -5.79
N SER A 57 18.23 -7.27 -5.62
CA SER A 57 19.49 -6.56 -5.45
C SER A 57 19.88 -5.91 -6.78
N ASN A 58 20.12 -4.60 -6.75
CA ASN A 58 20.56 -3.82 -7.90
C ASN A 58 22.09 -3.65 -7.94
N GLY A 59 22.81 -4.35 -7.06
CA GLY A 59 24.27 -4.27 -6.92
C GLY A 59 24.74 -3.44 -5.73
N THR A 60 26.04 -3.56 -5.46
CA THR A 60 26.74 -2.89 -4.35
C THR A 60 27.72 -1.87 -4.90
N ALA A 61 27.64 -0.64 -4.40
CA ALA A 61 28.58 0.43 -4.72
C ALA A 61 29.01 1.11 -3.42
N ASN A 62 30.31 1.32 -3.23
CA ASN A 62 30.88 1.98 -2.04
C ASN A 62 30.39 1.38 -0.70
N GLY A 63 30.25 0.05 -0.64
CA GLY A 63 29.79 -0.65 0.57
C GLY A 63 28.28 -0.60 0.81
N VAL A 64 27.49 0.02 -0.07
CA VAL A 64 26.03 0.08 0.01
C VAL A 64 25.40 -0.81 -1.03
N THR A 65 24.56 -1.74 -0.61
CA THR A 65 23.76 -2.58 -1.52
C THR A 65 22.39 -1.95 -1.73
N ASN A 66 22.03 -1.69 -2.99
CA ASN A 66 20.74 -1.14 -3.35
C ASN A 66 19.73 -2.25 -3.63
N TYR A 67 18.50 -2.08 -3.16
CA TYR A 67 17.41 -3.02 -3.40
C TYR A 67 16.22 -2.30 -4.04
N SER A 68 15.57 -2.94 -5.00
CA SER A 68 14.29 -2.49 -5.56
C SER A 68 13.18 -3.46 -5.17
N LYS A 69 11.99 -2.96 -4.88
CA LYS A 69 10.78 -3.76 -4.66
C LYS A 69 9.70 -3.28 -5.61
N GLN A 70 9.16 -4.20 -6.40
CA GLN A 70 8.07 -3.90 -7.31
C GLN A 70 6.72 -4.14 -6.62
N LEU A 71 5.85 -3.14 -6.69
CA LEU A 71 4.48 -3.21 -6.19
C LEU A 71 3.52 -2.82 -7.32
N SER A 72 2.33 -3.40 -7.31
CA SER A 72 1.27 -3.08 -8.26
C SER A 72 0.12 -2.37 -7.54
N ALA A 73 -0.33 -1.24 -8.10
CA ALA A 73 -1.47 -0.49 -7.58
C ALA A 73 -2.66 -0.67 -8.52
N THR A 74 -3.77 -1.22 -8.01
CA THR A 74 -4.97 -1.50 -8.81
C THR A 74 -6.18 -0.78 -8.23
N LEU A 75 -6.85 0.04 -9.05
CA LEU A 75 -8.16 0.60 -8.68
C LEU A 75 -9.21 -0.51 -8.72
N LYS A 76 -9.87 -0.77 -7.59
CA LYS A 76 -10.88 -1.81 -7.44
C LYS A 76 -12.18 -1.25 -6.87
N ALA A 77 -13.30 -1.85 -7.27
CA ALA A 77 -14.56 -1.67 -6.56
C ALA A 77 -14.42 -2.25 -5.14
N LEU A 78 -14.91 -1.53 -4.15
CA LEU A 78 -14.91 -2.00 -2.78
C LEU A 78 -16.01 -3.06 -2.59
N PRO A 79 -15.77 -4.10 -1.77
CA PRO A 79 -16.77 -5.12 -1.50
C PRO A 79 -18.08 -4.51 -1.02
N ASN A 80 -19.20 -4.92 -1.63
CA ASN A 80 -20.55 -4.46 -1.29
C ASN A 80 -20.75 -2.93 -1.43
N LYS A 81 -19.99 -2.28 -2.30
CA LYS A 81 -20.20 -0.86 -2.65
C LYS A 81 -20.39 -0.72 -4.16
N THR A 82 -21.26 0.21 -4.53
CA THR A 82 -21.44 0.63 -5.92
C THR A 82 -20.46 1.77 -6.23
N PRO A 83 -19.55 1.60 -7.21
CA PRO A 83 -18.68 2.68 -7.66
C PRO A 83 -19.47 3.89 -8.15
N THR A 84 -18.98 5.09 -7.85
CA THR A 84 -19.48 6.34 -8.43
C THR A 84 -18.36 7.02 -9.22
N ALA A 85 -18.74 7.81 -10.24
CA ALA A 85 -17.79 8.66 -10.93
C ALA A 85 -17.18 9.70 -9.98
N GLY A 86 -15.95 10.11 -10.26
CA GLY A 86 -15.24 11.13 -9.50
C GLY A 86 -13.72 10.98 -9.61
N ARG A 87 -12.99 11.90 -9.00
CA ARG A 87 -11.52 11.85 -8.90
C ARG A 87 -11.11 10.70 -7.97
N VAL A 88 -10.04 10.02 -8.35
CA VAL A 88 -9.30 9.07 -7.49
C VAL A 88 -7.89 9.62 -7.29
N ALA A 89 -7.54 9.91 -6.05
CA ALA A 89 -6.20 10.36 -5.66
C ALA A 89 -6.00 9.98 -4.19
N ALA A 90 -5.05 9.09 -3.91
CA ALA A 90 -4.80 8.58 -2.57
C ALA A 90 -3.30 8.61 -2.26
N THR A 91 -2.95 8.86 -1.00
CA THR A 91 -1.57 8.93 -0.54
C THR A 91 -1.25 7.76 0.39
N ALA A 92 -0.07 7.15 0.21
CA ALA A 92 0.47 6.14 1.10
C ALA A 92 1.87 6.54 1.57
N GLN A 93 2.21 6.19 2.81
CA GLN A 93 3.54 6.39 3.37
C GLN A 93 4.26 5.06 3.53
N VAL A 94 5.55 5.04 3.25
CA VAL A 94 6.42 3.88 3.45
C VAL A 94 7.22 4.11 4.71
N ILE A 95 7.01 3.26 5.72
CA ILE A 95 7.73 3.32 6.99
C ILE A 95 8.72 2.16 7.05
N ILE A 96 9.97 2.47 7.33
CA ILE A 96 11.03 1.48 7.53
C ILE A 96 11.43 1.53 9.00
N LYS A 97 11.29 0.40 9.69
CA LYS A 97 11.74 0.22 11.06
C LYS A 97 12.94 -0.71 11.08
N VAL A 98 14.03 -0.25 11.66
CA VAL A 98 15.20 -1.08 11.96
C VAL A 98 15.03 -1.61 13.39
N GLN A 99 15.23 -2.91 13.59
CA GLN A 99 15.16 -3.58 14.90
C GLN A 99 16.52 -4.17 15.24
#